data_AF-A0A927MME3-F1
#
_entry.id   AF-A0A927MME3-F1
#
_cell.length_a   1.000
_cell.length_b   1.000
_cell.length_c   1.000
_cell.angle_alpha   90.00
_cell.angle_beta   90.00
_cell.angle_gamma   90.00
#
_symmetry.space_group_name_H-M   'P 1'
#
loop_
_entity.id
_entity.type
_entity.pdbx_description
1 polymer ?
#
loop_
_entity_poly.entity_id
_entity_poly.type
_entity_poly.pdbx_seq_one_letter_code
_entity_poly.pdbx_strand_id
1 'polypeptide(L)'
;MRLQSWESQDGELERRPAYHKLIASKNLQSGIAVDDGVAVHYIEEEISEIVSSRQNAKAYEVFFDEMIIEKELRVEFLGSC
;
A
#
# COMPACT_ATOMS: atom_id res chain seq x y z
N MET A 1 8.55 17.44 -34.32
CA MET A 1 8.29 18.06 -33.01
C MET A 1 6.91 17.63 -32.57
N ARG A 2 6.80 16.68 -31.62
CA ARG A 2 5.51 16.19 -31.11
C ARG A 2 5.60 16.20 -29.59
N LEU A 3 4.65 16.92 -29.00
CA LEU A 3 4.59 17.31 -27.60
C LEU A 3 4.60 16.06 -26.71
N GLN A 4 5.53 16.02 -25.75
CA GLN A 4 5.47 15.07 -24.66
C GLN A 4 4.27 15.44 -23.79
N SER A 5 3.31 14.52 -23.64
CA SER A 5 2.25 14.64 -22.63
C SER A 5 2.91 14.40 -21.28
N TRP A 6 3.03 15.44 -20.48
CA TRP A 6 3.49 15.35 -19.09
C TRP A 6 2.23 15.20 -18.22
N GLU A 7 1.86 13.98 -17.85
CA GLU A 7 0.72 13.72 -16.98
C GLU A 7 1.13 12.77 -15.85
N SER A 8 1.46 13.36 -14.69
CA SER A 8 1.16 12.86 -13.33
C SER A 8 1.55 11.44 -12.89
N GLN A 9 2.32 10.65 -13.66
CA GLN A 9 2.73 9.30 -13.25
C GLN A 9 4.05 9.26 -12.45
N ASP A 10 4.88 10.29 -12.57
CA ASP A 10 6.21 10.31 -11.95
C ASP A 10 6.12 10.19 -10.41
N GLY A 11 5.14 10.86 -9.78
CA GLY A 11 4.95 10.80 -8.34
C GLY A 11 4.44 9.45 -7.82
N GLU A 12 3.65 8.74 -8.61
CA GLU A 12 3.10 7.43 -8.24
C GLU A 12 4.18 6.33 -8.33
N LEU A 13 5.02 6.39 -9.38
CA LEU A 13 6.17 5.50 -9.55
C LEU A 13 7.19 5.66 -8.41
N GLU A 14 7.43 6.89 -7.96
CA GLU A 14 8.39 7.18 -6.89
C GLU A 14 7.83 6.97 -5.48
N ARG A 15 6.51 6.78 -5.32
CA ARG A 15 5.86 6.67 -4.00
C ARG A 15 6.40 5.50 -3.17
N ARG A 16 6.48 4.32 -3.77
CA ARG A 16 6.98 3.10 -3.09
C ARG A 16 8.48 3.22 -2.74
N PRO A 17 9.39 3.57 -3.67
CA PRO A 17 10.79 3.82 -3.33
C PRO A 17 11.01 4.92 -2.28
N ALA A 18 10.24 6.01 -2.34
CA ALA A 18 10.33 7.09 -1.36
C ALA A 18 9.89 6.63 0.03
N TYR A 19 8.75 5.94 0.12
CA TYR A 19 8.27 5.40 1.40
C TYR A 19 9.27 4.41 2.02
N HIS A 20 9.84 3.53 1.21
CA HIS A 20 10.89 2.60 1.66
C HIS A 20 12.10 3.32 2.25
N LYS A 21 12.61 4.35 1.56
CA LYS A 21 13.74 5.17 2.05
C LYS A 21 13.39 5.86 3.37
N LEU A 22 12.16 6.35 3.52
CA LEU A 22 11.73 7.08 4.71
C LEU A 22 11.55 6.15 5.92
N ILE A 23 11.02 4.94 5.74
CA ILE A 23 10.96 3.93 6.81
C ILE A 23 12.38 3.49 7.21
N ALA A 24 13.23 3.14 6.23
CA ALA A 24 14.59 2.67 6.50
C ALA A 24 15.45 3.72 7.21
N SER A 25 15.23 5.00 6.93
CA SER A 25 15.91 6.11 7.61
C SER A 25 15.27 6.53 8.94
N LYS A 26 14.24 5.81 9.42
CA LYS A 26 13.47 6.09 10.65
C LYS A 26 12.79 7.47 10.67
N ASN A 27 12.59 8.06 9.49
CA ASN A 27 11.88 9.33 9.33
C ASN A 27 10.36 9.15 9.22
N LEU A 28 9.91 7.93 8.92
CA LEU A 28 8.50 7.51 8.91
C LEU A 28 8.35 6.16 9.62
N GLN A 29 7.17 5.94 10.18
CA GLN A 29 6.79 4.65 10.75
C GLN A 29 6.43 3.64 9.66
N SER A 30 6.49 2.36 10.02
CA SER A 30 5.85 1.28 9.27
C SER A 30 4.37 1.54 9.06
N GLY A 31 3.76 0.88 8.08
CA GLY A 31 2.37 1.14 7.73
C GLY A 31 1.81 0.11 6.77
N ILE A 32 0.56 0.32 6.36
CA ILE A 32 -0.16 -0.57 5.46
C ILE A 32 -0.22 0.04 4.07
N ALA A 33 0.21 -0.73 3.06
CA ALA A 33 0.01 -0.42 1.65
C ALA A 33 -1.17 -1.23 1.13
N VAL A 34 -2.02 -0.61 0.31
CA VAL A 34 -3.22 -1.25 -0.26
C VAL A 34 -3.35 -0.94 -1.74
N ASP A 35 -3.83 -1.92 -2.50
CA ASP A 35 -4.22 -1.74 -3.89
C ASP A 35 -5.54 -0.97 -4.02
N ASP A 36 -5.82 -0.49 -5.23
CA ASP A 36 -7.11 0.09 -5.57
C ASP A 36 -8.28 -0.83 -5.22
N GLY A 37 -9.24 -0.30 -4.46
CA GLY A 37 -10.46 -1.00 -4.10
C GLY A 37 -10.36 -1.84 -2.82
N VAL A 38 -9.25 -1.74 -2.08
CA VAL A 38 -9.02 -2.34 -0.76
C VAL A 38 -9.20 -1.29 0.35
N ALA A 39 -9.81 -1.70 1.46
CA ALA A 39 -9.98 -0.88 2.65
C ALA A 39 -9.52 -1.65 3.90
N VAL A 40 -8.91 -0.93 4.84
CA VAL A 40 -8.51 -1.44 6.16
C VAL A 40 -9.47 -0.89 7.20
N HIS A 41 -10.13 -1.76 7.94
CA HIS A 41 -11.04 -1.41 9.02
C HIS A 41 -10.31 -1.56 10.36
N TYR A 42 -10.14 -0.45 11.06
CA TYR A 42 -9.58 -0.41 12.40
C TYR A 42 -10.69 -0.32 13.44
N ILE A 43 -10.54 -1.08 14.53
CA ILE A 43 -11.27 -0.86 15.78
C ILE A 43 -10.22 -0.44 16.79
N GLU A 44 -10.32 0.82 17.25
CA GLU A 44 -9.29 1.47 18.04
C GLU A 44 -7.94 1.52 17.30
N GLU A 45 -6.93 0.79 17.78
CA GLU A 45 -5.59 0.73 17.19
C GLU A 45 -5.32 -0.61 16.47
N GLU A 46 -6.28 -1.54 16.52
CA GLU A 46 -6.13 -2.88 15.94
C GLU A 46 -6.84 -3.01 14.59
N ILE A 47 -6.20 -3.72 13.65
CA ILE A 47 -6.82 -4.08 12.38
C ILE A 47 -7.89 -5.13 12.68
N SER A 48 -9.16 -4.74 12.53
CA SER A 48 -10.29 -5.66 12.64
C SER A 48 -10.43 -6.49 11.36
N GLU A 49 -10.44 -5.84 10.21
CA GLU A 49 -10.67 -6.50 8.91
C GLU A 49 -9.96 -5.76 7.77
N ILE A 50 -9.65 -6.48 6.70
CA ILE A 50 -9.19 -5.91 5.43
C ILE A 50 -10.07 -6.47 4.33
N VAL A 51 -10.76 -5.60 3.62
CA VAL A 51 -11.79 -5.97 2.65
C VAL A 51 -11.50 -5.39 1.27
N SER A 52 -12.04 -6.02 0.23
CA SER A 52 -11.87 -5.59 -1.14
C SER A 52 -13.15 -5.69 -1.96
N SER A 53 -13.29 -4.73 -2.87
CA SER A 53 -14.29 -4.73 -3.96
C SER A 53 -13.77 -5.37 -5.24
N ARG A 54 -12.53 -5.88 -5.26
CA ARG A 54 -11.87 -6.52 -6.40
C ARG A 54 -11.24 -7.86 -5.99
N GLN A 55 -11.48 -8.91 -6.79
CA GLN A 55 -11.12 -10.29 -6.44
C GLN A 55 -9.62 -10.52 -6.15
N ASN A 56 -8.73 -9.74 -6.78
CA ASN A 56 -7.27 -9.95 -6.73
C ASN A 56 -6.50 -8.77 -6.13
N ALA A 57 -7.18 -7.80 -5.52
CA ALA A 57 -6.51 -6.64 -4.92
C ALA A 57 -5.95 -7.00 -3.54
N LYS A 58 -4.77 -6.46 -3.22
CA LYS A 58 -3.95 -6.88 -2.09
C LYS A 58 -3.69 -5.78 -1.07
N ALA A 59 -3.27 -6.20 0.11
CA ALA A 59 -2.76 -5.33 1.16
C ALA A 59 -1.42 -5.89 1.69
N TYR A 60 -0.56 -5.01 2.16
CA TYR A 60 0.77 -5.34 2.67
C TYR A 60 1.06 -4.56 3.95
N GLU A 61 1.60 -5.23 4.96
CA GLU A 61 2.29 -4.59 6.07
C GLU A 61 3.73 -4.29 5.65
N VAL A 62 4.11 -3.02 5.66
CA VAL A 62 5.44 -2.55 5.23
C VAL A 62 6.21 -2.06 6.44
N PHE A 63 7.35 -2.69 6.72
CA PHE A 63 8.19 -2.36 7.86
C PHE A 63 9.67 -2.58 7.55
N PHE A 64 10.54 -2.06 8.40
CA PHE A 64 12.00 -2.23 8.29
C PHE A 64 12.51 -3.13 9.42
N ASP A 65 13.13 -4.24 9.03
CA ASP A 65 13.85 -5.16 9.91
C ASP A 65 15.11 -5.62 9.17
N GLU A 66 16.23 -4.92 9.43
CA GLU A 66 17.51 -4.96 8.68
C GLU A 66 17.40 -4.55 7.19
N MET A 67 16.27 -4.81 6.55
CA MET A 67 15.85 -4.45 5.21
C MET A 67 14.35 -4.13 5.19
N ILE A 68 13.87 -3.56 4.09
CA ILE A 68 12.44 -3.35 3.89
C ILE A 68 11.75 -4.68 3.62
N ILE A 69 10.69 -4.95 4.37
CA ILE A 69 9.84 -6.12 4.26
C ILE A 69 8.42 -5.66 3.93
N GLU A 70 7.81 -6.29 2.92
CA GLU A 70 6.40 -6.14 2.59
C GLU A 70 5.72 -7.49 2.79
N LYS A 71 4.94 -7.61 3.86
CA LYS A 71 4.24 -8.84 4.21
C LYS A 71 2.79 -8.76 3.74
N GLU A 72 2.41 -9.63 2.81
CA GLU A 72 1.02 -9.70 2.31
C GLU A 72 0.06 -10.03 3.46
N LEU A 73 -1.03 -9.27 3.55
CA LEU A 73 -2.09 -9.44 4.53
C LEU A 73 -3.30 -10.11 3.87
N ARG A 74 -4.09 -10.84 4.67
CA ARG A 74 -5.31 -11.47 4.18
C ARG A 74 -6.34 -10.40 3.86
N VAL A 75 -6.87 -10.44 2.64
CA VAL A 75 -7.94 -9.56 2.16
C VAL A 75 -9.19 -10.38 1.87
N GLU A 76 -10.34 -9.93 2.37
CA GLU A 76 -11.64 -10.53 2.08
C GLU A 76 -12.34 -9.82 0.92
N PHE A 77 -12.66 -10.55 -0.14
CA PHE A 77 -13.41 -10.00 -1.27
C PHE A 77 -14.92 -10.02 -0.97
N LEU A 78 -15.56 -8.86 -1.01
CA LEU A 78 -16.98 -8.70 -0.67
C LEU A 78 -17.94 -8.94 -1.85
N GLY A 79 -17.43 -9.08 -3.07
CA GLY A 79 -18.25 -9.17 -4.28
C GLY A 79 -18.73 -10.59 -4.63
N SER A 80 -18.57 -11.57 -3.73
CA SER A 80 -19.17 -12.90 -3.90
C SER A 80 -20.62 -12.86 -3.44
N CYS A 81 -21.55 -12.65 -4.38
CA CYS A 81 -22.98 -12.84 -4.19
C CYS A 81 -23.49 -14.08 -4.93
#